data_AF-A0A4Y2CJI4-F1
#
_entry.id   AF-A0A4Y2CJI4-F1
#
_cell.length_a   1.000
_cell.length_b   1.000
_cell.length_c   1.000
_cell.angle_alpha   90.00
_cell.angle_beta   90.00
_cell.angle_gamma   90.00
#
_symmetry.space_group_name_H-M   'P 1'
#
loop_
_entity.id
_entity.type
_entity.pdbx_description
1 polymer ?
#
loop_
_entity_poly.entity_id
_entity_poly.type
_entity_poly.pdbx_seq_one_letter_code
_entity_poly.pdbx_strand_id
1 'polypeptide(L)'
;MPLRSRRSHYEQLTEFERGRVIGLREGGFSFRDIAERLGRNVSTVHDCWVRWSRDGTASRRPGSGRPRGNTEREDRRIRRTAVSHRTASAAEIRAAVGTTVTQRTVRNRLLDVQLRARRPVACIPLTPRHCRLRRQWCQARAQ
;
A
#
# COMPACT_ATOMS: atom_id res chain seq x y z
N MET A 1 -18.61 -42.49 3.95
CA MET A 1 -17.31 -41.96 3.50
C MET A 1 -17.44 -40.47 3.27
N PRO A 2 -16.82 -39.57 4.05
CA PRO A 2 -16.89 -38.16 3.74
C PRO A 2 -15.94 -37.87 2.57
N LEU A 3 -16.49 -37.37 1.46
CA LEU A 3 -15.69 -36.81 0.38
C LEU A 3 -14.93 -35.61 0.97
N ARG A 4 -13.64 -35.78 1.26
CA ARG A 4 -12.74 -34.66 1.53
C ARG A 4 -12.70 -33.82 0.26
N SER A 5 -13.56 -32.80 0.17
CA SER A 5 -13.41 -31.75 -0.82
C SER A 5 -12.01 -31.16 -0.63
N ARG A 6 -11.11 -31.50 -1.54
CA ARG A 6 -9.82 -30.82 -1.67
C ARG A 6 -10.18 -29.36 -1.88
N ARG A 7 -9.91 -28.50 -0.88
CA ARG A 7 -10.01 -27.06 -1.06
C ARG A 7 -9.20 -26.73 -2.31
N SER A 8 -9.90 -26.34 -3.38
CA SER A 8 -9.25 -25.83 -4.58
C SER A 8 -8.36 -24.68 -4.13
N HIS A 9 -7.05 -24.87 -4.21
CA HIS A 9 -6.12 -23.79 -3.98
C HIS A 9 -6.32 -22.81 -5.14
N TYR A 10 -7.05 -21.71 -4.89
CA TYR A 10 -7.34 -20.68 -5.89
C TYR A 10 -6.06 -19.91 -6.22
N GLU A 11 -5.25 -20.51 -7.08
CA GLU A 11 -4.06 -19.89 -7.60
C GLU A 11 -4.41 -19.00 -8.79
N GLN A 12 -3.90 -17.77 -8.78
CA GLN A 12 -4.11 -16.83 -9.86
C GLN A 12 -3.24 -17.21 -11.06
N LEU A 13 -3.77 -17.06 -12.26
CA LEU A 13 -2.96 -17.15 -13.47
C LEU A 13 -1.82 -16.13 -13.40
N THR A 14 -0.60 -16.62 -13.53
CA THR A 14 0.60 -15.80 -13.72
C THR A 14 0.52 -15.03 -15.04
N GLU A 15 1.28 -13.95 -15.17
CA GLU A 15 1.32 -13.17 -16.42
C GLU A 15 1.80 -14.03 -17.60
N PHE A 16 2.74 -14.94 -17.34
CA PHE A 16 3.22 -15.89 -18.35
C PHE A 16 2.13 -16.86 -18.81
N GLU A 17 1.37 -17.45 -17.89
CA GLU A 17 0.24 -18.33 -18.25
C GLU A 17 -0.84 -17.57 -19.04
N ARG A 18 -1.12 -16.32 -18.68
CA ARG A 18 -2.07 -15.47 -19.43
C ARG A 18 -1.59 -15.23 -20.86
N GLY A 19 -0.30 -14.93 -21.04
CA GLY A 19 0.31 -14.81 -22.36
C GLY A 19 0.20 -16.11 -23.17
N ARG A 20 0.42 -17.27 -22.53
CA ARG A 20 0.22 -18.58 -23.18
C ARG A 20 -1.22 -18.85 -23.56
N VAL A 21 -2.19 -18.47 -22.74
CA VAL A 21 -3.62 -18.58 -23.08
C VAL A 21 -3.92 -17.78 -24.34
N ILE A 22 -3.45 -16.54 -24.41
CA ILE A 22 -3.68 -15.65 -25.57
C ILE A 22 -3.03 -16.24 -26.81
N GLY A 23 -1.73 -16.54 -26.77
CA GLY A 23 -0.99 -17.04 -27.94
C GLY A 23 -1.50 -18.40 -28.45
N LEU A 24 -1.86 -19.33 -27.56
CA LEU A 24 -2.47 -20.61 -27.97
C LEU A 24 -3.85 -20.39 -28.58
N ARG A 25 -4.62 -19.44 -28.06
CA ARG A 25 -5.96 -19.18 -28.58
C ARG A 25 -5.91 -18.49 -29.95
N GLU A 26 -4.98 -17.57 -30.16
CA GLU A 26 -4.68 -16.99 -31.48
C GLU A 26 -4.18 -18.06 -32.47
N GLY A 27 -3.42 -19.05 -31.98
CA GLY A 27 -2.99 -20.23 -32.74
C GLY A 27 -4.09 -21.25 -33.06
N GLY A 28 -5.36 -20.95 -32.77
CA GLY A 28 -6.50 -21.77 -33.16
C GLY A 28 -6.88 -22.90 -32.20
N PHE A 29 -6.18 -23.07 -31.08
CA PHE A 29 -6.49 -24.13 -30.11
C PHE A 29 -7.84 -23.88 -29.41
N SER A 30 -8.54 -24.96 -29.05
CA SER A 30 -9.78 -24.86 -28.28
C SER A 30 -9.51 -24.51 -26.82
N PHE A 31 -10.48 -23.92 -26.12
CA PHE A 31 -10.33 -23.62 -24.69
C PHE A 31 -10.07 -24.87 -23.84
N ARG A 32 -10.57 -26.03 -24.27
CA ARG A 32 -10.36 -27.31 -23.60
C ARG A 32 -8.90 -27.76 -23.72
N ASP A 33 -8.34 -27.69 -24.92
CA ASP A 33 -6.93 -28.09 -25.16
C ASP A 33 -5.97 -27.17 -24.39
N ILE A 34 -6.27 -25.88 -24.36
CA ILE A 34 -5.48 -24.89 -23.62
C ILE A 34 -5.54 -25.15 -22.11
N ALA A 35 -6.74 -25.42 -21.58
CA ALA A 35 -6.96 -25.73 -20.18
C ALA A 35 -6.21 -26.99 -19.75
N GLU A 36 -6.25 -28.05 -20.55
CA GLU A 36 -5.53 -29.30 -20.32
C GLU A 36 -4.01 -29.07 -20.33
N ARG A 37 -3.49 -28.35 -21.32
CA ARG A 37 -2.05 -28.04 -21.46
C ARG A 37 -1.50 -27.18 -20.32
N LEU A 38 -2.33 -26.32 -19.73
CA LEU A 38 -1.94 -25.44 -18.62
C LEU A 38 -2.31 -26.02 -17.24
N GLY A 39 -3.06 -27.12 -17.18
CA GLY A 39 -3.57 -27.66 -15.91
C GLY A 39 -4.53 -26.69 -15.18
N ARG A 40 -5.30 -25.90 -15.93
CA ARG A 40 -6.23 -24.88 -15.41
C ARG A 40 -7.67 -25.21 -15.77
N ASN A 41 -8.63 -24.59 -15.11
CA ASN A 41 -10.04 -24.76 -15.45
C ASN A 41 -10.37 -24.07 -16.78
N VAL A 42 -11.17 -24.70 -17.63
CA VAL A 42 -11.68 -24.15 -18.90
C VAL A 42 -12.33 -22.77 -18.71
N SER A 43 -13.09 -22.56 -17.63
CA SER A 43 -13.70 -21.26 -17.33
C SER A 43 -12.65 -20.17 -17.08
N THR A 44 -11.55 -20.51 -16.42
CA THR A 44 -10.45 -19.56 -16.15
C THR A 44 -9.72 -19.16 -17.43
N VAL A 45 -9.52 -20.11 -18.35
CA VAL A 45 -8.94 -19.86 -19.68
C VAL A 45 -9.88 -19.00 -20.52
N HIS A 46 -11.17 -19.34 -20.54
CA HIS A 46 -12.20 -18.58 -21.24
C HIS A 46 -12.28 -17.12 -20.74
N ASP A 47 -12.37 -16.92 -19.42
CA ASP A 47 -12.42 -15.59 -18.81
C ASP A 47 -11.16 -14.76 -19.08
N CYS A 48 -10.00 -15.41 -19.15
CA CYS A 48 -8.75 -14.78 -19.52
C CYS A 48 -8.80 -14.27 -20.96
N TRP A 49 -9.26 -15.10 -21.90
CA TRP A 49 -9.41 -14.73 -23.31
C TRP A 49 -10.43 -13.61 -23.51
N VAL A 50 -11.63 -13.74 -22.95
CA VAL A 50 -12.70 -12.73 -23.08
C VAL A 50 -12.23 -11.38 -22.54
N ARG A 51 -11.52 -11.38 -21.40
CA ARG A 51 -10.98 -10.15 -20.82
C ARG A 51 -9.92 -9.53 -21.72
N TRP A 52 -8.98 -10.33 -22.23
CA TRP A 52 -7.96 -9.83 -23.15
C TRP A 52 -8.60 -9.29 -24.44
N SER A 53 -9.55 -10.00 -25.03
CA SER A 53 -10.24 -9.57 -26.25
C SER A 53 -11.01 -8.26 -26.07
N ARG A 54 -11.49 -7.97 -24.85
CA ARG A 54 -12.17 -6.72 -24.51
C ARG A 54 -11.22 -5.57 -24.17
N ASP A 55 -10.19 -5.85 -23.37
CA ASP A 55 -9.36 -4.81 -22.73
C ASP A 55 -7.98 -4.66 -23.40
N GLY A 56 -7.62 -5.53 -24.35
CA GLY A 56 -6.30 -5.59 -25.01
C GLY A 56 -5.13 -5.91 -24.08
N THR A 57 -5.40 -6.22 -22.82
CA THR A 57 -4.38 -6.27 -21.76
C THR A 57 -4.33 -7.64 -21.12
N ALA A 58 -3.15 -8.27 -21.19
CA ALA A 58 -2.90 -9.55 -20.53
C ALA A 58 -2.63 -9.41 -19.03
N SER A 59 -2.30 -8.21 -18.53
CA SER A 59 -2.02 -7.99 -17.12
C SER A 59 -3.28 -8.00 -16.26
N ARG A 60 -3.11 -8.35 -14.98
CA ARG A 60 -4.20 -8.34 -14.01
C ARG A 60 -4.47 -6.91 -13.57
N ARG A 61 -5.74 -6.48 -13.62
CA ARG A 61 -6.18 -5.23 -12.98
C ARG A 61 -5.91 -5.27 -11.47
N PRO A 62 -5.37 -4.19 -10.88
CA PRO A 62 -5.29 -4.06 -9.44
C PRO A 62 -6.67 -4.30 -8.81
N GLY A 63 -6.69 -5.03 -7.69
CA GLY A 63 -7.93 -5.16 -6.92
C GLY A 63 -8.37 -3.78 -6.40
N SER A 64 -9.67 -3.53 -6.39
CA SER A 64 -10.24 -2.28 -5.85
C SER A 64 -9.94 -2.08 -4.36
N GLY A 65 -9.65 -3.16 -3.63
CA GLY A 65 -9.36 -3.12 -2.20
C GLY A 65 -10.58 -2.72 -1.37
N ARG A 66 -10.36 -2.57 -0.05
CA ARG A 66 -11.41 -2.09 0.86
C ARG A 66 -11.54 -0.56 0.73
N PRO A 67 -12.76 -0.02 0.58
CA PRO A 67 -12.98 1.42 0.61
C PRO A 67 -12.41 2.05 1.88
N ARG A 68 -11.92 3.29 1.75
CA ARG A 68 -11.38 4.04 2.89
C ARG A 68 -12.52 4.44 3.82
N GLY A 69 -12.30 4.31 5.13
CA GLY A 69 -13.24 4.79 6.15
C GLY A 69 -13.21 6.29 6.38
N ASN A 70 -12.53 7.05 5.53
CA ASN A 70 -12.41 8.51 5.63
C ASN A 70 -12.42 9.13 4.24
N THR A 71 -12.80 10.40 4.19
CA THR A 71 -12.88 11.20 2.98
C THR A 71 -11.64 12.08 2.79
N GLU A 72 -11.38 12.49 1.55
CA GLU A 72 -10.30 13.41 1.22
C GLU A 72 -10.46 14.78 1.93
N ARG A 73 -11.70 15.19 2.22
CA ARG A 73 -11.99 16.42 2.96
C ARG A 73 -11.55 16.34 4.42
N GLU A 74 -11.81 15.19 5.06
CA GLU A 74 -11.36 14.93 6.42
C GLU A 74 -9.83 14.86 6.50
N ASP A 75 -9.17 14.21 5.53
CA ASP A 75 -7.70 14.19 5.43
C ASP A 75 -7.11 15.60 5.35
N ARG A 76 -7.68 16.46 4.50
CA ARG A 76 -7.27 17.86 4.39
C ARG A 76 -7.49 18.63 5.70
N ARG A 77 -8.53 18.29 6.47
CA ARG A 77 -8.76 18.90 7.79
C ARG A 77 -7.74 18.38 8.81
N ILE A 78 -7.49 17.07 8.87
CA ILE A 78 -6.45 16.45 9.71
C ILE A 78 -5.09 17.12 9.49
N ARG A 79 -4.67 17.27 8.23
CA ARG A 79 -3.39 17.90 7.89
C ARG A 79 -3.33 19.36 8.32
N ARG A 80 -4.36 20.15 8.03
CA ARG A 80 -4.41 21.56 8.44
C ARG A 80 -4.36 21.70 9.95
N THR A 81 -5.15 20.93 10.68
CA THR A 81 -5.16 20.94 12.14
C THR A 81 -3.79 20.60 12.72
N ALA A 82 -3.09 19.60 12.17
CA ALA A 82 -1.75 19.22 12.61
C ALA A 82 -0.69 20.29 12.32
N VAL A 83 -0.80 21.00 11.18
CA VAL A 83 0.14 22.09 10.84
C VAL A 83 -0.09 23.33 11.70
N SER A 84 -1.36 23.69 11.97
CA SER A 84 -1.71 24.80 12.85
C SER A 84 -1.36 24.52 14.32
N HIS A 85 -1.61 23.29 14.79
CA HIS A 85 -1.37 22.87 16.17
C HIS A 85 -0.31 21.77 16.20
N ARG A 86 0.96 22.17 16.01
CA ARG A 86 2.09 21.24 15.86
C ARG A 86 2.33 20.31 17.05
N THR A 87 1.81 20.66 18.23
CA THR A 87 1.91 19.87 19.47
C THR A 87 0.69 18.98 19.72
N ALA A 88 -0.37 19.11 18.92
CA ALA A 88 -1.59 18.35 19.14
C ALA A 88 -1.37 16.85 18.89
N SER A 89 -1.85 16.04 19.81
CA SER A 89 -1.86 14.59 19.70
C SER A 89 -2.84 14.10 18.63
N ALA A 90 -2.67 12.87 18.17
CA ALA A 90 -3.63 12.26 17.23
C ALA A 90 -5.05 12.16 17.81
N ALA A 91 -5.19 12.10 19.14
CA ALA A 91 -6.48 12.10 19.82
C ALA A 91 -7.15 13.48 19.75
N GLU A 92 -6.40 14.55 20.00
CA GLU A 92 -6.86 15.94 19.92
C GLU A 92 -7.19 16.32 18.48
N ILE A 93 -6.34 15.94 17.52
CA ILE A 93 -6.61 16.17 16.10
C ILE A 93 -7.89 15.44 15.68
N ARG A 94 -8.08 14.18 16.11
CA ARG A 94 -9.32 13.44 15.85
C ARG A 94 -10.54 14.16 16.43
N ALA A 95 -10.46 14.59 17.69
CA ALA A 95 -11.56 15.29 18.36
C ALA A 95 -11.90 16.61 17.65
N ALA A 96 -10.88 17.41 17.29
CA ALA A 96 -11.05 18.65 16.56
C ALA A 96 -11.67 18.44 15.17
N VAL A 97 -11.25 17.38 14.47
CA VAL A 97 -11.78 17.05 13.13
C VAL A 97 -13.18 16.41 13.21
N GLY A 98 -13.57 15.84 14.35
CA GLY A 98 -14.87 15.20 14.51
C GLY A 98 -15.04 13.92 13.68
N THR A 99 -13.95 13.29 13.26
CA THR A 99 -14.01 12.03 12.49
C THR A 99 -14.25 10.83 13.38
N THR A 100 -15.00 9.85 12.88
CA THR A 100 -15.22 8.55 13.53
C THR A 100 -14.02 7.60 13.45
N VAL A 101 -13.00 7.95 12.66
CA VAL A 101 -11.82 7.10 12.45
C VAL A 101 -10.95 7.00 13.70
N THR A 102 -10.23 5.89 13.82
CA THR A 102 -9.33 5.67 14.95
C THR A 102 -8.13 6.63 14.96
N GLN A 103 -7.52 6.84 16.14
CA GLN A 103 -6.28 7.63 16.26
C GLN A 103 -5.14 7.07 15.40
N ARG A 104 -5.10 5.75 15.20
CA ARG A 104 -4.13 5.09 14.33
C ARG A 104 -4.31 5.51 12.87
N THR A 105 -5.55 5.62 12.41
CA THR A 105 -5.85 6.14 11.06
C THR A 105 -5.36 7.58 10.91
N VAL A 106 -5.66 8.46 11.88
CA VAL A 106 -5.17 9.86 11.88
C VAL A 106 -3.65 9.90 11.79
N ARG A 107 -2.94 9.08 12.59
CA ARG A 107 -1.48 8.99 12.54
C ARG A 107 -0.99 8.55 11.15
N ASN A 108 -1.59 7.52 10.57
CA ASN A 108 -1.22 7.06 9.22
C ASN A 108 -1.40 8.17 8.18
N ARG A 109 -2.48 8.96 8.26
CA ARG A 109 -2.71 10.10 7.34
C ARG A 109 -1.71 11.23 7.46
N LEU A 110 -1.18 11.45 8.65
CA LEU A 110 -0.07 12.38 8.85
C LEU A 110 1.24 11.80 8.30
N LEU A 111 1.48 10.51 8.49
CA LEU A 111 2.65 9.81 7.95
C LEU A 111 2.66 9.76 6.42
N ASP A 112 1.50 9.61 5.77
CA ASP A 112 1.35 9.64 4.31
C ASP A 112 1.89 10.94 3.68
N VAL A 113 1.93 12.03 4.46
CA VAL A 113 2.54 13.32 4.06
C VAL A 113 3.77 13.71 4.84
N GLN A 114 4.44 12.72 5.42
CA GLN A 114 5.70 12.92 6.12
C GLN A 114 5.61 13.91 7.30
N LEU A 115 4.39 14.20 7.79
CA LEU A 115 4.19 14.93 9.05
C LEU A 115 4.48 13.99 10.21
N ARG A 116 5.77 13.91 10.53
CA ARG A 116 6.32 13.13 11.64
C ARG A 116 6.62 14.10 12.78
N ALA A 117 5.78 14.10 13.81
CA ALA A 117 6.17 14.71 15.07
C ALA A 117 7.18 13.77 15.76
N ARG A 118 8.47 14.09 15.64
CA ARG A 118 9.49 13.59 16.57
C ARG A 118 10.15 14.78 17.20
N ARG A 119 9.80 15.05 18.46
CA ARG A 119 10.56 15.97 19.31
C ARG A 119 11.19 15.14 20.43
N PRO A 120 12.49 15.34 20.74
CA PRO A 120 13.06 14.83 21.97
C PRO A 120 12.24 15.36 23.14
N VAL A 121 11.73 14.48 24.00
CA VAL A 121 10.95 14.86 25.19
C VAL A 121 11.81 15.74 26.12
N ALA A 122 13.13 15.53 26.11
CA ALA A 122 14.11 16.41 26.72
C ALA A 122 15.33 16.53 25.80
N CYS A 123 15.89 17.73 25.69
CA CYS A 123 17.24 17.94 25.21
C CYS A 123 18.12 18.25 26.42
N ILE A 124 19.20 17.49 26.64
CA ILE A 124 20.17 17.83 27.69
C ILE A 124 20.85 19.15 27.29
N PRO A 125 20.74 20.22 28.10
CA PRO A 125 21.40 21.49 27.78
C PRO A 125 22.92 21.27 27.66
N LEU A 126 23.54 21.86 26.64
CA LEU A 126 25.00 21.84 26.55
C LEU A 126 25.57 22.75 27.64
N THR A 127 26.46 22.21 28.47
CA THR A 127 27.23 23.01 29.41
C THR A 127 28.23 23.89 28.65
N PRO A 128 28.70 25.02 29.23
CA PRO A 128 29.73 25.86 28.61
C PRO A 128 31.01 25.09 28.23
N ARG A 129 31.36 24.05 29.00
CA ARG A 129 32.48 23.14 28.69
C ARG A 129 32.21 22.34 27.40
N HIS A 130 31.02 21.76 27.27
CA HIS A 130 30.65 21.00 26.07
C HIS A 130 30.65 21.86 24.80
N CYS A 131 30.16 23.10 24.88
CA CYS A 131 30.20 24.04 23.76
C CYS A 131 31.64 24.34 23.32
N ARG A 132 32.54 24.56 24.28
CA ARG A 132 33.96 24.87 24.00
C ARG A 132 34.68 23.71 23.32
N LEU A 133 34.52 22.49 23.85
CA LEU A 133 35.14 21.28 23.30
C LEU A 133 34.64 20.96 21.89
N ARG A 134 33.32 21.09 21.66
CA ARG A 134 32.75 20.89 20.32
C ARG A 134 33.30 21.89 19.31
N ARG A 135 33.43 23.16 19.69
CA ARG A 135 33.99 24.20 18.83
C ARG A 135 35.46 23.93 18.49
N GLN A 136 36.28 23.59 19.48
CA GLN A 136 37.69 23.25 19.29
C GLN A 136 37.86 22.04 18.35
N TRP A 137 37.02 21.01 18.53
CA TRP A 137 37.04 19.83 17.67
C TRP A 137 36.70 20.15 16.20
N CYS A 138 35.70 21.01 15.95
CA CYS A 138 35.39 21.44 14.58
C CYS A 138 36.52 22.27 13.97
N GLN A 139 37.12 23.17 14.74
CA GLN A 139 38.23 24.02 14.29
C GLN A 139 39.48 23.20 13.95
N ALA A 140 39.81 22.18 14.74
CA ALA A 140 40.95 21.31 14.50
C ALA A 140 40.82 20.42 13.25
N ARG A 141 39.60 20.29 12.69
CA ARG A 141 39.31 19.46 11.51
C ARG A 141 38.95 20.26 10.27
N ALA A 142 38.99 21.59 10.36
CA ALA A 142 38.74 22.51 9.26
C ALA A 142 40.05 22.99 8.58
N GLN A 143 41.20 22.43 8.97
CA GLN A 143 42.51 22.63 8.35
C GLN A 143 42.88 21.43 7.48
#